data_AF-A0AAN4Z8T9-F1
#
_entry.id   AF-A0AAN4Z8T9-F1
#
_cell.length_a   1.000
_cell.length_b   1.000
_cell.length_c   1.000
_cell.angle_alpha   90.00
_cell.angle_beta   90.00
_cell.angle_gamma   90.00
#
_symmetry.space_group_name_H-M   'P 1'
#
loop_
_entity.id
_entity.type
_entity.pdbx_description
1 polymer ?
#
loop_
_entity_poly.entity_id
_entity_poly.type
_entity_poly.pdbx_seq_one_letter_code
_entity_poly.pdbx_strand_id
1 'polypeptide(L)'
;DGIVTGDDFGQSGCRPYPFPPCEHHANKSARYEPCSSTRPPTPTCERKCASGYDSRTYEQDKHYGASAYGVQESVEAIQKVSVDHCS
;
A
#
# COMPACT_ATOMS: atom_id res chain seq x y z
N ASP A 1 14.85 0.32 -6.40
CA ASP A 1 14.24 1.58 -5.97
C ASP A 1 13.47 1.40 -4.68
N GLY A 2 13.57 2.38 -3.77
CA GLY A 2 12.76 2.45 -2.56
C GLY A 2 11.33 2.93 -2.86
N ILE A 3 10.47 2.90 -1.83
CA ILE A 3 9.06 3.30 -1.91
C ILE A 3 8.83 4.56 -1.06
N VAL A 4 8.02 5.49 -1.56
CA VAL A 4 7.63 6.71 -0.83
C VAL A 4 6.49 6.42 0.14
N THR A 5 6.24 7.31 1.11
CA THR A 5 5.07 7.21 1.98
C THR A 5 3.76 7.40 1.21
N GLY A 6 2.66 6.86 1.74
CA GLY A 6 1.33 6.99 1.16
C GLY A 6 0.32 6.13 1.89
N ASP A 7 -0.71 6.76 2.45
CA ASP A 7 -1.80 6.09 3.17
C ASP A 7 -2.98 5.74 2.23
N ASP A 8 -4.13 5.38 2.79
CA ASP A 8 -5.35 5.10 2.04
C ASP A 8 -5.86 6.32 1.26
N PHE A 9 -6.90 6.10 0.45
CA PHE A 9 -7.57 7.14 -0.32
C PHE A 9 -8.01 8.34 0.53
N GLY A 10 -7.61 9.53 0.09
CA GLY A 10 -7.92 10.79 0.76
C GLY A 10 -7.15 11.05 2.05
N GLN A 11 -6.16 10.21 2.39
CA GLN A 11 -5.31 10.36 3.57
C GLN A 11 -3.92 10.93 3.21
N SER A 12 -2.97 10.82 4.14
CA SER A 12 -1.69 11.52 4.11
C SER A 12 -0.60 10.75 3.34
N GLY A 13 0.57 11.38 3.21
CA GLY A 13 1.75 10.78 2.59
C GLY A 13 2.06 11.34 1.20
N CYS A 14 3.23 10.98 0.68
CA CYS A 14 3.69 11.46 -0.63
C CYS A 14 2.83 10.93 -1.78
N ARG A 15 2.45 9.65 -1.79
CA ARG A 15 1.60 9.02 -2.83
C ARG A 15 0.47 8.20 -2.18
N PRO A 16 -0.60 8.83 -1.69
CA PRO A 16 -1.76 8.11 -1.14
C PRO A 16 -2.41 7.20 -2.20
N TYR A 17 -3.10 6.14 -1.74
CA TYR A 17 -3.76 5.19 -2.61
C TYR A 17 -4.87 5.87 -3.44
N PRO A 18 -4.87 5.74 -4.78
CA PRO A 18 -5.72 6.59 -5.62
C PRO A 18 -7.16 6.10 -5.76
N PHE A 19 -7.48 4.88 -5.30
CA PHE A 19 -8.81 4.30 -5.49
C PHE A 19 -9.62 4.34 -4.19
N PRO A 20 -10.86 4.84 -4.21
CA PRO A 20 -11.71 4.83 -3.04
C PRO A 20 -12.05 3.40 -2.60
N PRO A 21 -12.33 3.18 -1.31
CA PRO A 21 -12.72 1.86 -0.82
C PRO A 21 -14.07 1.42 -1.40
N CYS A 22 -14.23 0.12 -1.62
CA CYS A 22 -15.45 -0.50 -2.12
C CYS A 22 -15.65 -1.89 -1.51
N GLU A 23 -16.89 -2.40 -1.52
CA GLU A 23 -17.21 -3.73 -0.99
C GLU A 23 -17.10 -4.79 -2.08
N HIS A 24 -16.27 -5.80 -1.85
CA HIS A 24 -16.06 -6.91 -2.79
C HIS A 24 -17.10 -8.05 -2.60
N HIS A 25 -17.71 -8.12 -1.42
CA HIS A 25 -18.74 -9.11 -1.06
C HIS A 25 -19.87 -8.40 -0.31
N ALA A 26 -20.86 -7.90 -1.05
CA ALA A 26 -21.92 -7.06 -0.49
C ALA A 26 -22.86 -7.87 0.43
N ASN A 27 -22.85 -7.54 1.72
CA ASN A 27 -23.84 -7.98 2.71
C ASN A 27 -24.78 -6.81 3.06
N LYS A 28 -25.86 -7.07 3.81
CA LYS A 28 -26.90 -6.08 4.18
C LYS A 28 -26.41 -4.87 5.02
N SER A 29 -25.15 -4.84 5.44
CA SER A 29 -24.56 -3.77 6.27
C SER A 29 -23.30 -3.15 5.64
N ALA A 30 -23.20 -3.19 4.31
CA ALA A 30 -22.09 -2.60 3.57
C ALA A 30 -21.94 -1.09 3.87
N ARG A 31 -20.71 -0.67 4.21
CA ARG A 31 -20.34 0.73 4.49
C ARG A 31 -19.93 1.51 3.24
N TYR A 32 -19.55 0.79 2.18
CA TYR A 32 -19.16 1.35 0.89
C TYR A 32 -20.01 0.76 -0.23
N GLU A 33 -20.03 1.44 -1.37
CA GLU A 33 -20.66 0.93 -2.58
C GLU A 33 -19.97 -0.36 -3.06
N PRO A 34 -20.70 -1.25 -3.76
CA PRO A 34 -20.10 -2.43 -4.37
C PRO A 34 -18.97 -2.05 -5.34
N CYS A 35 -17.90 -2.84 -5.33
CA CYS A 35 -16.82 -2.67 -6.30
C CYS A 35 -17.33 -2.87 -7.73
N SER A 36 -16.80 -2.07 -8.67
CA SER A 36 -17.02 -2.29 -10.10
C SER A 36 -16.54 -3.69 -10.51
N SER A 37 -17.28 -4.37 -11.38
CA SER A 37 -16.84 -5.62 -12.01
C SER A 37 -15.68 -5.40 -12.99
N THR A 38 -15.47 -4.14 -13.43
CA THR A 38 -14.38 -3.75 -14.30
C THR A 38 -13.23 -3.20 -13.46
N ARG A 39 -12.01 -3.71 -13.73
CA ARG A 39 -10.80 -3.23 -13.08
C ARG A 39 -10.44 -1.83 -13.58
N PRO A 40 -10.15 -0.87 -12.69
CA PRO A 40 -9.61 0.43 -13.11
C PRO A 40 -8.24 0.24 -13.79
N PRO A 41 -7.87 1.13 -14.73
CA PRO A 41 -6.55 1.09 -15.34
C PRO A 41 -5.46 1.29 -14.27
N THR A 42 -4.30 0.68 -14.49
CA THR A 42 -3.12 0.91 -13.64
C THR A 42 -2.76 2.40 -13.70
N PRO A 43 -2.64 3.10 -12.55
CA PRO A 43 -2.23 4.49 -12.53
C PRO A 43 -0.83 4.67 -13.11
N THR A 44 -0.56 5.84 -13.69
CA THR A 44 0.77 6.19 -14.17
C THR A 44 1.78 6.25 -13.01
N CYS A 45 3.01 5.84 -13.30
CA CYS A 45 4.12 5.99 -12.36
C CYS A 45 4.59 7.45 -12.36
N GLU A 46 4.08 8.24 -11.42
CA GLU A 46 4.50 9.64 -11.27
C GLU A 46 5.50 9.77 -10.13
N ARG A 47 6.64 10.37 -10.43
CA ARG A 47 7.73 10.60 -9.48
C ARG A 47 7.60 11.95 -8.79
N LYS A 48 6.41 12.21 -8.25
CA LYS A 48 6.05 13.48 -7.60
C LYS A 48 5.05 13.20 -6.47
N CYS A 49 5.21 13.89 -5.34
CA CYS A 49 4.25 13.79 -4.25
C CYS A 49 2.93 14.53 -4.55
N ALA A 50 1.86 14.11 -3.88
CA ALA A 50 0.54 14.73 -3.94
C ALA A 50 0.60 16.21 -3.53
N SER A 51 -0.29 17.02 -4.10
CA SER A 51 -0.43 18.42 -3.74
C SER A 51 -0.80 18.56 -2.25
N GLY A 52 -0.04 19.36 -1.51
CA GLY A 52 -0.21 19.53 -0.06
C GLY A 52 0.75 18.68 0.79
N TYR A 53 1.53 17.79 0.19
CA TYR A 53 2.64 17.13 0.86
C TYR A 53 3.92 17.98 0.77
N ASP A 54 4.12 18.86 1.75
CA ASP A 54 5.23 19.84 1.73
C ASP A 54 6.43 19.43 2.60
N SER A 55 6.36 18.28 3.28
CA SER A 55 7.38 17.88 4.26
C SER A 55 8.69 17.37 3.62
N ARG A 56 8.61 16.66 2.49
CA ARG A 56 9.76 16.09 1.76
C ARG A 56 9.49 16.04 0.26
N THR A 57 10.55 16.06 -0.54
CA THR A 57 10.45 15.73 -1.97
C THR A 57 10.26 14.23 -2.19
N TYR A 58 9.74 13.84 -3.37
CA TYR A 58 9.54 12.44 -3.74
C TYR A 58 10.81 11.58 -3.59
N GLU A 59 11.98 12.12 -3.95
CA GLU A 59 13.23 11.37 -3.84
C GLU A 59 13.72 11.25 -2.38
N GLN A 60 13.49 12.28 -1.56
CA GLN A 60 13.85 12.26 -0.13
C GLN A 60 12.94 11.37 0.71
N ASP A 61 11.70 11.16 0.28
CA ASP A 61 10.72 10.38 1.01
C ASP A 61 10.81 8.87 0.72
N LYS A 62 11.80 8.43 -0.06
CA LYS A 62 11.99 7.00 -0.35
C LYS A 62 12.56 6.25 0.84
N HIS A 63 11.90 5.14 1.15
CA HIS A 63 12.32 4.13 2.10
C HIS A 63 12.84 2.89 1.36
N TYR A 64 13.95 2.32 1.84
CA TYR A 64 14.66 1.23 1.17
C TYR A 64 14.73 0.01 2.07
N GLY A 65 14.37 -1.16 1.52
CA GLY A 65 14.61 -2.44 2.18
C GLY A 65 16.08 -2.85 2.08
N ALA A 66 16.60 -3.51 3.11
CA ALA A 66 17.97 -4.02 3.13
C ALA A 66 18.14 -5.30 2.28
N SER A 67 17.14 -6.19 2.31
CA SER A 67 17.16 -7.47 1.60
C SER A 67 15.75 -7.98 1.32
N ALA A 68 15.61 -8.89 0.35
CA ALA A 68 14.40 -9.65 0.08
C ALA A 68 14.73 -11.14 0.00
N TYR A 69 13.93 -12.00 0.64
CA TYR A 69 14.11 -13.45 0.65
C TYR A 69 12.76 -14.17 0.67
N GLY A 70 12.74 -15.40 0.17
CA GLY A 70 11.56 -16.28 0.25
C GLY A 70 11.51 -17.02 1.58
N VAL A 71 10.30 -17.27 2.08
CA VAL A 71 10.06 -18.09 3.28
C VAL A 71 9.71 -19.51 2.84
N GLN A 72 10.26 -20.52 3.51
CA GLN A 72 9.93 -21.91 3.24
C GLN A 72 8.44 -22.17 3.51
N GLU A 73 7.82 -23.02 2.69
CA GLU A 73 6.42 -23.45 2.84
C GLU A 73 6.28 -24.47 3.99
N SER A 74 6.52 -24.01 5.22
CA SER A 74 6.24 -24.78 6.44
C SER A 74 5.71 -23.87 7.54
N VAL A 75 4.89 -24.44 8.43
CA VAL A 75 4.30 -23.71 9.56
C VAL A 75 5.39 -23.11 10.43
N GLU A 76 6.46 -23.87 10.69
CA GLU A 76 7.57 -23.48 11.56
C GLU A 76 8.33 -22.29 10.98
N ALA A 77 8.61 -22.29 9.67
CA ALA A 77 9.33 -21.20 9.01
C ALA A 77 8.53 -19.89 8.99
N ILE A 78 7.21 -19.98 8.73
CA ILE A 78 6.30 -18.82 8.66
C ILE A 78 6.08 -18.20 10.05
N GLN A 79 5.93 -19.03 11.08
CA GLN A 79 5.82 -18.52 12.45
C GLN A 79 7.11 -17.83 12.88
N LYS A 80 8.26 -18.47 12.60
CA LYS A 80 9.57 -17.93 12.96
C LYS A 80 9.83 -16.55 12.33
N VAL A 81 9.62 -16.40 11.03
CA VAL A 81 9.86 -15.10 10.36
C VAL A 81 9.01 -13.98 10.95
N SER A 82 7.75 -14.27 11.32
CA SER A 82 6.82 -13.28 11.88
C SER A 82 7.25 -12.80 13.27
N VAL A 83 7.84 -13.68 14.08
CA VAL A 83 8.32 -13.36 15.42
C VAL A 83 9.67 -12.66 15.36
N ASP A 84 10.60 -13.19 14.57
CA ASP A 84 12.00 -12.73 14.54
C ASP A 84 12.17 -11.36 13.86
N HIS A 85 11.24 -10.96 12.99
CA HIS A 85 11.33 -9.72 12.20
C HIS A 85 10.23 -8.70 12.54
N CYS A 86 9.57 -8.85 13.69
CA CYS A 86 8.67 -7.83 14.20
C CYS A 86 9.50 -6.64 14.72
N SER A 87 9.30 -5.45 14.15
CA SER A 87 9.94 -4.19 14.60
C SER A 87 9.08 -3.51 15.66
#